data_AF-A0A6N7PHD1-F1
#
_entry.id   AF-A0A6N7PHD1-F1
#
_cell.length_a   1.000
_cell.length_b   1.000
_cell.length_c   1.000
_cell.angle_alpha   90.00
_cell.angle_beta   90.00
_cell.angle_gamma   90.00
#
_symmetry.space_group_name_H-M   'P 1'
#
loop_
_entity.id
_entity.type
_entity.pdbx_description
1 polymer ?
#
loop_
_entity_poly.entity_id
_entity_poly.type
_entity_poly.pdbx_seq_one_letter_code
_entity_poly.pdbx_strand_id
1 'polypeptide(L)'
;MSDTKDKIVTLADHLVRTKGFNAFSYKDIADPMEIKNAAIHYHFPAKADLGICVIDNEIDKFRESVEKWRKLPEDKQLTKLVEVFHRHGTNGFICLMGSLAPDFETFTDPMKAKVQEMGNVIVSWITGCLENGRAGKRFHFEGEAYDRALLIITNLQSSLILSRVLGPSVFNRVSNRILKDLKP
;
A
#
# COMPACT_ATOMS: atom_id res chain seq x y z
N MET A 1 8.77 -14.47 -21.71
CA MET A 1 8.08 -15.22 -20.64
C MET A 1 7.96 -14.43 -19.33
N SER A 2 8.88 -13.51 -18.98
CA SER A 2 8.71 -12.55 -17.86
C SER A 2 7.46 -11.69 -18.02
N ASP A 3 7.26 -11.13 -19.23
CA ASP A 3 6.22 -10.14 -19.51
C ASP A 3 4.78 -10.63 -19.22
N THR A 4 4.45 -11.90 -19.47
CA THR A 4 3.12 -12.45 -19.16
C THR A 4 2.88 -12.54 -17.65
N LYS A 5 3.85 -13.04 -16.89
CA LYS A 5 3.75 -13.11 -15.42
C LYS A 5 3.60 -11.71 -14.83
N ASP A 6 4.40 -10.76 -15.31
CA ASP A 6 4.40 -9.37 -14.82
C ASP A 6 3.06 -8.67 -15.13
N LYS A 7 2.46 -8.94 -16.31
CA LYS A 7 1.11 -8.48 -16.66
C LYS A 7 0.03 -9.08 -15.77
N ILE A 8 0.10 -10.38 -15.47
CA ILE A 8 -0.82 -11.05 -14.54
C ILE A 8 -0.75 -10.39 -13.16
N VAL A 9 0.46 -10.17 -12.63
CA VAL A 9 0.66 -9.53 -11.31
C VAL A 9 0.13 -8.09 -11.31
N THR A 10 0.38 -7.34 -12.39
CA THR A 10 -0.10 -5.95 -12.52
C THR A 10 -1.63 -5.87 -12.53
N LEU A 11 -2.29 -6.75 -13.28
CA LEU A 11 -3.77 -6.81 -13.31
C LEU A 11 -4.34 -7.29 -11.99
N ALA A 12 -3.69 -8.25 -11.34
CA ALA A 12 -4.09 -8.71 -10.00
C ALA A 12 -4.00 -7.58 -8.97
N ASP A 13 -2.89 -6.82 -8.94
CA ASP A 13 -2.74 -5.65 -8.05
C ASP A 13 -3.85 -4.61 -8.28
N HIS A 14 -4.15 -4.31 -9.55
CA HIS A 14 -5.27 -3.44 -9.91
C HIS A 14 -6.61 -3.96 -9.37
N LEU A 15 -6.92 -5.23 -9.61
CA LEU A 15 -8.17 -5.86 -9.17
C LEU A 15 -8.29 -5.90 -7.66
N VAL A 16 -7.21 -6.23 -6.95
CA VAL A 16 -7.17 -6.19 -5.48
C VAL A 16 -7.51 -4.79 -5.01
N ARG A 17 -6.80 -3.76 -5.48
CA ARG A 17 -7.00 -2.37 -5.04
C ARG A 17 -8.34 -1.77 -5.42
N THR A 18 -9.04 -2.30 -6.41
CA THR A 18 -10.33 -1.75 -6.89
C THR A 18 -11.53 -2.52 -6.37
N LYS A 19 -11.46 -3.85 -6.34
CA LYS A 19 -12.58 -4.74 -5.99
C LYS A 19 -12.39 -5.48 -4.66
N GLY A 20 -11.16 -5.71 -4.22
CA GLY A 20 -10.83 -6.59 -3.09
C GLY A 20 -10.29 -7.95 -3.55
N PHE A 21 -9.54 -8.64 -2.69
CA PHE A 21 -8.87 -9.88 -3.08
C PHE A 21 -9.87 -10.99 -3.33
N ASN A 22 -10.82 -11.21 -2.44
CA ASN A 22 -11.83 -12.27 -2.61
C ASN A 22 -12.79 -12.00 -3.78
N ALA A 23 -12.93 -10.75 -4.22
CA ALA A 23 -13.90 -10.34 -5.24
C ALA A 23 -13.47 -10.57 -6.70
N PHE A 24 -12.22 -10.97 -6.98
CA PHE A 24 -11.77 -11.26 -8.35
C PHE A 24 -11.47 -12.75 -8.57
N SER A 25 -11.51 -13.19 -9.82
CA SER A 25 -11.17 -14.54 -10.26
C SER A 25 -10.06 -14.53 -11.30
N TYR A 26 -9.47 -15.69 -11.62
CA TYR A 26 -8.52 -15.77 -12.74
C TYR A 26 -9.15 -15.39 -14.07
N LYS A 27 -10.46 -15.56 -14.23
CA LYS A 27 -11.19 -15.08 -15.41
C LYS A 27 -11.10 -13.56 -15.56
N ASP A 28 -11.19 -12.81 -14.47
CA ASP A 28 -11.06 -11.34 -14.48
C ASP A 28 -9.66 -10.86 -14.94
N ILE A 29 -8.66 -11.74 -14.92
CA ILE A 29 -7.31 -11.47 -15.44
C ILE A 29 -7.15 -12.03 -16.87
N ALA A 30 -7.67 -13.23 -17.12
CA ALA A 30 -7.53 -13.93 -18.38
C ALA A 30 -8.28 -13.22 -19.52
N ASP A 31 -9.51 -12.77 -19.26
CA ASP A 31 -10.38 -12.18 -20.28
C ASP A 31 -9.75 -10.90 -20.89
N PRO A 32 -9.26 -9.90 -20.11
CA PRO A 32 -8.61 -8.72 -20.68
C PRO A 32 -7.26 -8.98 -21.37
N MET A 33 -6.61 -10.11 -21.02
CA MET A 33 -5.35 -10.52 -21.63
C MET A 33 -5.55 -11.42 -22.86
N GLU A 34 -6.79 -11.81 -23.17
CA GLU A 34 -7.14 -12.77 -24.23
C GLU A 34 -6.38 -14.11 -24.10
N ILE A 35 -6.10 -14.55 -22.87
CA ILE A 35 -5.45 -15.82 -22.58
C ILE A 35 -6.42 -16.80 -21.91
N LYS A 36 -6.05 -18.08 -21.86
CA LYS A 36 -6.81 -19.09 -21.12
C LYS A 36 -6.45 -19.05 -19.63
N ASN A 37 -7.41 -19.34 -18.74
CA ASN A 37 -7.16 -19.50 -17.30
C ASN A 37 -5.99 -20.47 -16.99
N ALA A 38 -5.81 -21.51 -17.81
CA ALA A 38 -4.71 -22.46 -17.67
C ALA A 38 -3.32 -21.79 -17.75
N ALA A 39 -3.17 -20.71 -18.54
CA ALA A 39 -1.92 -19.96 -18.61
C ALA A 39 -1.62 -19.19 -17.31
N ILE A 40 -2.66 -18.74 -16.60
CA ILE A 40 -2.51 -18.13 -15.27
C ILE A 40 -2.11 -19.20 -14.26
N HIS A 41 -2.80 -20.35 -14.25
CA HIS A 41 -2.46 -21.48 -13.37
C HIS A 41 -1.04 -22.00 -13.55
N TYR A 42 -0.50 -21.95 -14.77
CA TYR A 42 0.90 -22.28 -15.04
C TYR A 42 1.88 -21.39 -14.25
N HIS A 43 1.57 -20.11 -14.10
CA HIS A 43 2.39 -19.16 -13.34
C HIS A 43 2.08 -19.14 -11.84
N PHE A 44 0.81 -19.32 -11.49
CA PHE A 44 0.29 -19.24 -10.14
C PHE A 44 -0.68 -20.40 -9.91
N PRO A 45 -0.21 -21.52 -9.34
CA PRO A 45 -1.06 -22.68 -9.09
C PRO A 45 -2.28 -22.35 -8.23
N ALA A 46 -2.09 -21.53 -7.20
CA ALA A 46 -3.14 -21.01 -6.34
C ALA A 46 -3.23 -19.47 -6.40
N LYS A 47 -4.45 -18.95 -6.15
CA LYS A 47 -4.69 -17.50 -6.05
C LYS A 47 -3.87 -16.84 -4.94
N ALA A 48 -3.59 -17.59 -3.85
CA ALA A 48 -2.71 -17.12 -2.78
C ALA A 48 -1.27 -16.88 -3.27
N ASP A 49 -0.74 -17.71 -4.18
CA ASP A 49 0.61 -17.52 -4.75
C ASP A 49 0.69 -16.21 -5.54
N LEU A 50 -0.37 -15.90 -6.29
CA LEU A 50 -0.51 -14.62 -7.00
C LEU A 50 -0.59 -13.45 -6.01
N GLY A 51 -1.40 -13.59 -4.95
CA GLY A 51 -1.52 -12.58 -3.90
C GLY A 51 -0.18 -12.29 -3.21
N ILE A 52 0.58 -13.33 -2.86
CA ILE A 52 1.92 -13.22 -2.28
C ILE A 52 2.86 -12.48 -3.23
N CYS A 53 2.87 -12.85 -4.52
CA CYS A 53 3.71 -12.18 -5.52
C CYS A 53 3.33 -10.69 -5.70
N VAL A 54 2.05 -10.33 -5.60
CA VAL A 54 1.59 -8.94 -5.61
C VAL A 54 2.12 -8.18 -4.38
N ILE A 55 2.05 -8.79 -3.20
CA ILE A 55 2.53 -8.18 -1.94
C ILE A 55 4.06 -8.00 -1.98
N ASP A 56 4.81 -9.01 -2.40
CA ASP A 56 6.27 -8.93 -2.52
C ASP A 56 6.69 -7.79 -3.47
N ASN A 57 6.03 -7.68 -4.63
CA ASN A 57 6.27 -6.58 -5.57
C ASN A 57 5.99 -5.20 -4.94
N GLU A 58 4.96 -5.08 -4.10
CA GLU A 58 4.67 -3.82 -3.41
C GLU A 58 5.72 -3.48 -2.35
N ILE A 59 6.16 -4.48 -1.57
CA ILE A 59 7.23 -4.33 -0.58
C ILE A 59 8.52 -3.86 -1.26
N ASP A 60 8.89 -4.46 -2.40
CA ASP A 60 10.10 -4.09 -3.13
C ASP A 60 10.00 -2.67 -3.72
N LYS A 61 8.86 -2.31 -4.34
CA LYS A 61 8.60 -0.93 -4.81
C LYS A 61 8.67 0.09 -3.66
N PHE A 62 8.18 -0.28 -2.48
CA PHE A 62 8.25 0.58 -1.31
C PHE A 62 9.70 0.75 -0.84
N ARG A 63 10.47 -0.34 -0.72
CA ARG A 63 11.90 -0.30 -0.35
C ARG A 63 12.72 0.54 -1.33
N GLU A 64 12.51 0.39 -2.64
CA GLU A 64 13.15 1.23 -3.65
C GLU A 64 12.80 2.71 -3.50
N SER A 65 11.53 3.00 -3.20
CA SER A 65 11.06 4.37 -2.99
C SER A 65 11.71 5.00 -1.76
N VAL A 66 11.76 4.25 -0.65
CA VAL A 66 12.45 4.65 0.58
C VAL A 66 13.93 4.93 0.32
N GLU A 67 14.61 4.09 -0.46
CA GLU A 67 16.03 4.32 -0.79
C GLU A 67 16.23 5.63 -1.57
N LYS A 68 15.34 5.92 -2.53
CA LYS A 68 15.36 7.18 -3.29
C LYS A 68 15.13 8.41 -2.40
N TRP A 69 14.39 8.27 -1.30
CA TRP A 69 14.09 9.36 -0.38
C TRP A 69 15.12 9.52 0.74
N ARG A 70 16.01 8.53 0.95
CA ARG A 70 16.95 8.46 2.09
C ARG A 70 17.75 9.75 2.34
N LYS A 71 18.12 10.48 1.29
CA LYS A 71 18.92 11.71 1.37
C LYS A 71 18.09 12.99 1.63
N LEU A 72 16.77 12.88 1.59
CA LEU A 72 15.88 14.01 1.83
C LEU A 72 15.69 14.25 3.34
N PRO A 73 15.43 15.48 3.77
CA PRO A 73 14.93 15.76 5.12
C PRO A 73 13.66 14.95 5.42
N GLU A 74 13.46 14.56 6.68
CA GLU A 74 12.39 13.65 7.10
C GLU A 74 10.99 14.22 6.79
N ASP A 75 10.79 15.54 6.89
CA ASP A 75 9.54 16.20 6.47
C ASP A 75 9.26 16.01 4.98
N LYS A 76 10.30 15.98 4.15
CA LYS A 76 10.20 15.71 2.71
C LYS A 76 10.02 14.24 2.43
N GLN A 77 10.68 13.34 3.18
CA GLN A 77 10.45 11.89 3.06
C GLN A 77 8.98 11.55 3.35
N LEU A 78 8.42 12.07 4.44
CA LEU A 78 7.02 11.85 4.78
C LEU A 78 6.07 12.46 3.73
N THR A 79 6.42 13.64 3.19
CA THR A 79 5.67 14.22 2.07
C THR A 79 5.68 13.30 0.84
N LYS A 80 6.81 12.65 0.52
CA LYS A 80 6.90 11.68 -0.58
C LYS A 80 6.03 10.45 -0.34
N LEU A 81 5.93 9.95 0.89
CA LEU A 81 4.97 8.90 1.24
C LEU A 81 3.54 9.36 0.92
N VAL A 82 3.15 10.55 1.37
CA VAL A 82 1.81 11.11 1.12
C VAL A 82 1.53 11.23 -0.39
N GLU A 83 2.52 11.65 -1.18
CA GLU A 83 2.42 11.70 -2.65
C GLU A 83 2.18 10.32 -3.28
N VAL A 84 2.76 9.24 -2.74
CA VAL A 84 2.47 7.87 -3.20
C VAL A 84 0.99 7.53 -3.00
N PHE A 85 0.45 7.79 -1.80
CA PHE A 85 -0.98 7.57 -1.53
C PHE A 85 -1.88 8.46 -2.39
N HIS A 86 -1.49 9.72 -2.62
CA HIS A 86 -2.21 10.62 -3.50
C HIS A 86 -2.33 10.06 -4.91
N ARG A 87 -1.22 9.58 -5.49
CA ARG A 87 -1.20 8.97 -6.83
C ARG A 87 -2.07 7.72 -6.92
N HIS A 88 -2.12 6.91 -5.87
CA HIS A 88 -3.06 5.78 -5.81
C HIS A 88 -4.51 6.27 -5.87
N GLY A 89 -4.86 7.28 -5.07
CA GLY A 89 -6.21 7.86 -5.05
C GLY A 89 -6.63 8.46 -6.40
N THR A 90 -5.74 9.18 -7.09
CA THR A 90 -6.05 9.76 -8.42
C THR A 90 -6.32 8.68 -9.48
N ASN A 91 -5.76 7.48 -9.30
CA ASN A 91 -5.98 6.33 -10.17
C ASN A 91 -7.18 5.45 -9.73
N GLY A 92 -7.97 5.90 -8.76
CA GLY A 92 -9.12 5.14 -8.22
C GLY A 92 -8.75 3.99 -7.28
N PHE A 93 -7.46 3.87 -6.91
CA PHE A 93 -6.97 2.81 -6.04
C PHE A 93 -7.08 3.18 -4.57
N ILE A 94 -7.34 2.18 -3.73
CA ILE A 94 -7.07 2.26 -2.29
C ILE A 94 -5.69 1.64 -1.98
N CYS A 95 -5.26 1.77 -0.74
CA CYS A 95 -4.05 1.12 -0.23
C CYS A 95 -4.18 -0.41 -0.35
N LEU A 96 -3.13 -1.10 -0.83
CA LEU A 96 -3.09 -2.56 -0.92
C LEU A 96 -3.33 -3.22 0.44
N MET A 97 -2.59 -2.81 1.48
CA MET A 97 -2.80 -3.27 2.85
C MET A 97 -4.25 -3.03 3.32
N GLY A 98 -4.82 -1.86 3.01
CA GLY A 98 -6.19 -1.53 3.38
C GLY A 98 -7.23 -2.38 2.63
N SER A 99 -6.91 -2.79 1.39
CA SER A 99 -7.78 -3.64 0.58
C SER A 99 -7.72 -5.12 0.94
N LEU A 100 -6.60 -5.57 1.51
CA LEU A 100 -6.40 -6.97 1.94
C LEU A 100 -6.92 -7.21 3.37
N ALA A 101 -6.98 -6.17 4.20
CA ALA A 101 -7.37 -6.27 5.60
C ALA A 101 -8.76 -6.91 5.83
N PRO A 102 -9.84 -6.57 5.09
CA PRO A 102 -11.16 -7.20 5.29
C PRO A 102 -11.18 -8.70 5.00
N ASP A 103 -10.33 -9.14 4.08
CA ASP A 103 -10.21 -10.54 3.67
C ASP A 103 -9.21 -11.33 4.53
N PHE A 104 -8.48 -10.67 5.45
CA PHE A 104 -7.33 -11.23 6.15
C PHE A 104 -7.60 -12.58 6.79
N GLU A 105 -8.75 -12.75 7.46
CA GLU A 105 -9.08 -13.99 8.16
C GLU A 105 -9.38 -15.17 7.22
N THR A 106 -9.62 -14.91 5.94
CA THR A 106 -9.84 -15.94 4.91
C THR A 106 -8.54 -16.44 4.28
N PHE A 107 -7.41 -15.77 4.52
CA PHE A 107 -6.13 -16.12 3.91
C PHE A 107 -5.48 -17.34 4.55
N THR A 108 -4.67 -18.03 3.75
CA THR A 108 -3.75 -19.06 4.24
C THR A 108 -2.65 -18.43 5.11
N ASP A 109 -2.03 -19.21 6.00
CA ASP A 109 -0.97 -18.72 6.88
C ASP A 109 0.19 -18.03 6.14
N PRO A 110 0.69 -18.55 5.00
CA PRO A 110 1.72 -17.87 4.23
C PRO A 110 1.29 -16.49 3.72
N MET A 111 0.03 -16.35 3.31
CA MET A 111 -0.49 -15.07 2.83
C MET A 111 -0.75 -14.09 3.98
N LYS A 112 -1.25 -14.57 5.14
CA LYS A 112 -1.34 -13.75 6.37
C LYS A 112 0.04 -13.21 6.76
N ALA A 113 1.06 -14.06 6.79
CA ALA A 113 2.44 -13.68 7.11
C ALA A 113 2.97 -12.60 6.17
N LYS A 114 2.65 -12.67 4.87
CA LYS A 114 3.06 -11.67 3.89
C LYS A 114 2.36 -10.32 4.05
N VAL A 115 1.07 -10.32 4.36
CA VAL A 115 0.35 -9.06 4.69
C VAL A 115 0.93 -8.42 5.95
N GLN A 116 1.27 -9.23 6.97
CA GLN A 116 1.93 -8.76 8.19
C GLN A 116 3.34 -8.19 7.92
N GLU A 117 4.13 -8.85 7.07
CA GLU A 117 5.45 -8.35 6.64
C GLU A 117 5.31 -6.96 6.00
N MET A 118 4.38 -6.80 5.05
CA MET A 118 4.13 -5.51 4.41
C MET A 118 3.75 -4.42 5.43
N GLY A 119 2.84 -4.72 6.35
CA GLY A 119 2.44 -3.80 7.40
C GLY A 119 3.63 -3.37 8.28
N ASN A 120 4.43 -4.33 8.74
CA ASN A 120 5.61 -4.08 9.56
C ASN A 120 6.64 -3.23 8.82
N VAL A 121 6.96 -3.54 7.56
CA VAL A 121 7.91 -2.76 6.76
C VAL A 121 7.48 -1.28 6.65
N ILE A 122 6.21 -1.03 6.37
CA ILE A 122 5.69 0.33 6.21
C ILE A 122 5.68 1.07 7.56
N VAL A 123 5.12 0.46 8.62
CA VAL A 123 4.99 1.11 9.93
C VAL A 123 6.36 1.36 10.56
N SER A 124 7.29 0.40 10.48
CA SER A 124 8.66 0.58 10.98
C SER A 124 9.38 1.71 10.25
N TRP A 125 9.19 1.86 8.93
CA TRP A 125 9.77 2.97 8.19
C TRP A 125 9.19 4.33 8.63
N ILE A 126 7.86 4.44 8.75
CA ILE A 126 7.22 5.68 9.20
C ILE A 126 7.70 6.04 10.62
N THR A 127 7.78 5.05 11.51
CA THR A 127 8.28 5.21 12.89
C THR A 127 9.69 5.80 12.89
N GLY A 128 10.64 5.19 12.16
CA GLY A 128 12.00 5.69 12.08
C GLY A 128 12.11 7.08 11.44
N CYS A 129 11.29 7.36 10.42
CA CYS A 129 11.21 8.71 9.83
C CYS A 129 10.76 9.76 10.85
N LEU A 130 9.77 9.44 11.70
CA LEU A 130 9.28 10.33 12.73
C LEU A 130 10.29 10.54 13.86
N GLU A 131 10.97 9.49 14.30
CA GLU A 131 12.03 9.58 15.32
C GLU A 131 13.18 10.47 14.87
N ASN A 132 13.71 10.22 13.67
CA ASN A 132 14.80 11.01 13.10
C ASN A 132 14.38 12.47 12.91
N GLY A 133 13.17 12.71 12.40
CA GLY A 133 12.66 14.07 12.24
C GLY A 133 12.42 14.80 13.56
N ARG A 134 12.00 14.08 14.61
CA ARG A 134 11.90 14.64 15.97
C ARG A 134 13.27 15.00 16.53
N ALA A 135 14.26 14.12 16.41
CA ALA A 135 15.64 14.38 16.85
C ALA A 135 16.26 15.58 16.10
N GLY A 136 15.95 15.72 14.81
CA GLY A 136 16.33 16.86 13.96
C GLY A 136 15.47 18.12 14.14
N LYS A 137 14.56 18.17 15.12
CA LYS A 137 13.62 19.28 15.38
C LYS A 137 12.74 19.67 14.16
N ARG A 138 12.51 18.72 13.25
CA ARG A 138 11.63 18.88 12.08
C ARG A 138 10.20 18.48 12.37
N PHE A 139 10.03 17.57 13.33
CA PHE A 139 8.71 17.13 13.78
C PHE A 139 8.49 17.42 15.25
N HIS A 140 7.27 17.82 15.58
CA HIS A 140 6.75 17.92 16.93
C HIS A 140 5.48 17.08 17.04
N PHE A 141 5.42 16.21 18.04
CA PHE A 141 4.23 15.41 18.36
C PHE A 141 4.38 14.81 19.75
N GLU A 142 3.27 14.54 20.41
CA GLU A 142 3.22 13.84 21.69
C GLU A 142 3.21 12.32 21.50
N GLY A 143 3.72 11.60 22.51
CA GLY A 143 3.73 10.13 22.58
C GLY A 143 4.88 9.46 21.82
N GLU A 144 4.77 8.14 21.67
CA GLU A 144 5.74 7.33 20.93
C GLU A 144 5.62 7.55 19.42
N ALA A 145 6.76 7.47 18.72
CA ALA A 145 6.78 7.58 17.26
C ALA A 145 5.98 6.47 16.58
N TYR A 146 5.94 5.28 17.19
CA TYR A 146 5.15 4.16 16.71
C TYR A 146 3.64 4.45 16.72
N ASP A 147 3.11 4.96 17.83
CA ASP A 147 1.70 5.34 17.94
C ASP A 147 1.34 6.42 16.92
N ARG A 148 2.24 7.38 16.71
CA ARG A 148 2.08 8.41 15.69
C ARG A 148 2.11 7.82 14.29
N ALA A 149 2.98 6.85 14.02
CA ALA A 149 3.05 6.14 12.75
C ALA A 149 1.74 5.40 12.45
N LEU A 150 1.16 4.73 13.45
CA LEU A 150 -0.16 4.09 13.34
C LEU A 150 -1.25 5.10 12.97
N LEU A 151 -1.31 6.24 13.66
CA LEU A 151 -2.27 7.30 13.31
C LEU A 151 -2.11 7.78 11.87
N ILE A 152 -0.88 7.96 11.39
CA ILE A 152 -0.61 8.38 10.02
C ILE A 152 -1.10 7.33 9.02
N ILE A 153 -0.66 6.07 9.16
CA ILE A 153 -1.00 5.04 8.19
C ILE A 153 -2.50 4.75 8.16
N THR A 154 -3.16 4.67 9.31
CA THR A 154 -4.61 4.47 9.39
C THR A 154 -5.37 5.61 8.70
N ASN A 155 -4.97 6.87 8.90
CA ASN A 155 -5.63 8.00 8.26
C ASN A 155 -5.36 8.05 6.74
N LEU A 156 -4.14 7.75 6.29
CA LEU A 156 -3.83 7.67 4.86
C LEU A 156 -4.63 6.56 4.15
N GLN A 157 -4.76 5.39 4.78
CA GLN A 157 -5.56 4.29 4.25
C GLN A 157 -7.05 4.63 4.18
N SER A 158 -7.63 5.03 5.32
CA SER A 158 -9.06 5.29 5.45
C SER A 158 -9.50 6.49 4.63
N SER A 159 -8.64 7.51 4.46
CA SER A 159 -8.99 8.66 3.63
C SER A 159 -9.13 8.32 2.15
N LEU A 160 -8.41 7.33 1.62
CA LEU A 160 -8.64 6.80 0.27
C LEU A 160 -9.98 6.06 0.15
N ILE A 161 -10.35 5.29 1.18
CA ILE A 161 -11.65 4.61 1.24
C ILE A 161 -12.79 5.64 1.31
N LEU A 162 -12.69 6.62 2.21
CA LEU A 162 -13.66 7.70 2.34
C LEU A 162 -13.74 8.55 1.07
N SER A 163 -12.63 8.75 0.36
CA SER A 163 -12.64 9.47 -0.91
C SER A 163 -13.47 8.80 -1.99
N ARG A 164 -13.70 7.48 -1.93
CA ARG A 164 -14.65 6.79 -2.83
C ARG A 164 -16.10 7.16 -2.57
N VAL A 165 -16.44 7.48 -1.32
CA VAL A 165 -17.82 7.74 -0.88
C VAL A 165 -18.13 9.24 -0.88
N LEU A 166 -17.21 10.03 -0.32
CA LEU A 166 -17.38 11.47 -0.06
C LEU A 166 -16.67 12.36 -1.10
N GLY A 167 -15.95 11.74 -2.05
CA GLY A 167 -15.25 12.42 -3.12
C GLY A 167 -13.74 12.64 -2.88
N PRO A 168 -13.00 12.98 -3.95
CA PRO A 168 -11.53 12.98 -3.95
C PRO A 168 -10.89 14.04 -3.03
N SER A 169 -11.66 15.06 -2.61
CA SER A 169 -11.14 16.11 -1.74
C SER A 169 -10.79 15.61 -0.32
N VAL A 170 -11.39 14.49 0.14
CA VAL A 170 -11.19 13.96 1.49
C VAL A 170 -9.74 13.59 1.74
N PHE A 171 -9.11 12.84 0.82
CA PHE A 171 -7.69 12.50 0.93
C PHE A 171 -6.81 13.74 1.13
N ASN A 172 -7.01 14.78 0.32
CA ASN A 172 -6.23 16.01 0.41
C ASN A 172 -6.45 16.75 1.75
N ARG A 173 -7.67 16.75 2.28
CA ARG A 173 -7.95 17.37 3.58
C ARG A 173 -7.23 16.64 4.71
N VAL A 174 -7.32 15.30 4.73
CA VAL A 174 -6.71 14.46 5.77
C VAL A 174 -5.19 14.52 5.69
N SER A 175 -4.60 14.30 4.52
CA SER A 175 -3.15 14.27 4.36
C SER A 175 -2.49 15.63 4.64
N ASN A 176 -3.12 16.73 4.24
CA ASN A 176 -2.65 18.08 4.60
C ASN A 176 -2.72 18.33 6.11
N ARG A 177 -3.73 17.80 6.80
CA ARG A 177 -3.84 17.94 8.26
C ARG A 177 -2.75 17.14 8.97
N ILE A 178 -2.51 15.90 8.56
CA ILE A 178 -1.41 15.06 9.08
C ILE A 178 -0.07 15.80 8.98
N LEU A 179 0.27 16.33 7.81
CA LEU A 179 1.55 17.02 7.61
C LEU A 179 1.66 18.34 8.39
N LYS A 180 0.54 19.04 8.62
CA LYS A 180 0.52 20.28 9.41
C LYS A 180 0.70 20.00 10.90
N ASP A 181 0.07 18.95 11.41
CA ASP A 181 0.05 18.63 12.84
C ASP A 181 1.40 18.11 13.36
N LEU A 182 2.31 17.77 12.44
CA LEU A 182 3.68 17.37 12.77
C LEU A 182 4.68 18.53 12.74
N LYS A 183 4.30 19.71 12.24
CA LYS A 183 5.23 20.84 12.19
C LYS A 183 5.48 21.40 13.60
N PRO A 184 6.69 21.91 13.88
CA PRO A 184 6.99 22.61 15.13
C PRO A 184 6.08 23.81 15.38
#